data_AF-A0AAW1UW90-F1
#
_entry.id   AF-A0AAW1UW90-F1
#
_cell.length_a   1.000
_cell.length_b   1.000
_cell.length_c   1.000
_cell.angle_alpha   90.00
_cell.angle_beta   90.00
_cell.angle_gamma   90.00
#
_symmetry.space_group_name_H-M   'P 1'
#
loop_
_entity.id
_entity.type
_entity.pdbx_description
1 polymer ?
#
loop_
_entity_poly.entity_id
_entity_poly.type
_entity_poly.pdbx_seq_one_letter_code
_entity_poly.pdbx_strand_id
1 'polypeptide(L)'
;MRETFVLPKLDNLRDVTNCSNDKVVVIAIIGKSAFNVHGLKVRVLGQVFSSGIRRSTFETEHSIEGYYDEETQIVYLHAHTLLDTDCLMKHYESLCERLKNEDVDFLTVNDEIRNSFAKVMLFLLYVSHIVILSHPGSTLDTNYIQYFKALTSLGQKLSGKASKYLEKVDNISQDWLNNGRPCVPRLIFYFERCPKVLYLLCH
;
A
#
# COMPACT_ATOMS: atom_id res chain seq x y z
N MET A 1 5.25 -14.46 -17.76
CA MET A 1 5.50 -13.03 -18.06
C MET A 1 5.40 -12.25 -16.77
N ARG A 2 6.29 -11.29 -16.54
CA ARG A 2 6.37 -10.52 -15.29
C ARG A 2 6.23 -9.05 -15.63
N GLU A 3 5.07 -8.49 -15.30
CA GLU A 3 4.72 -7.13 -15.67
C GLU A 3 4.67 -6.22 -14.45
N THR A 4 5.30 -5.05 -14.56
CA THR A 4 5.26 -4.00 -13.54
C THR A 4 4.45 -2.80 -14.01
N PHE A 5 3.71 -2.18 -13.09
CA PHE A 5 2.91 -0.99 -13.36
C PHE A 5 2.90 -0.03 -12.15
N VAL A 6 2.42 1.20 -12.33
CA VAL A 6 2.29 2.18 -11.24
C VAL A 6 0.91 2.80 -11.32
N LEU A 7 0.11 2.64 -10.27
CA LEU A 7 -1.25 3.19 -10.24
C LEU A 7 -1.23 4.73 -10.27
N PRO A 8 -2.15 5.37 -11.02
CA PRO A 8 -3.31 4.79 -11.72
C PRO A 8 -3.03 4.30 -13.16
N LYS A 9 -1.78 4.35 -13.65
CA LYS A 9 -1.43 3.92 -15.01
C LYS A 9 -1.39 2.38 -15.08
N LEU A 10 -2.29 1.80 -15.87
CA LEU A 10 -2.49 0.35 -15.99
C LEU A 10 -2.16 -0.18 -17.39
N ASP A 11 -1.46 0.61 -18.21
CA ASP A 11 -1.25 0.31 -19.63
C ASP A 11 -0.60 -1.07 -19.84
N ASN A 12 0.39 -1.42 -19.02
CA ASN A 12 1.10 -2.70 -19.09
C ASN A 12 0.26 -3.92 -18.65
N LEU A 13 -0.85 -3.71 -17.94
CA LEU A 13 -1.73 -4.79 -17.48
C LEU A 13 -2.82 -5.12 -18.51
N ARG A 14 -3.14 -4.18 -19.41
CA ARG A 14 -4.21 -4.34 -20.41
C ARG A 14 -3.85 -5.34 -21.50
N ASP A 15 -2.57 -5.54 -21.79
CA ASP A 15 -2.12 -6.56 -22.75
C ASP A 15 -2.20 -7.99 -22.17
N VAL A 16 -2.29 -8.12 -20.84
CA VAL A 16 -2.45 -9.39 -20.10
C VAL A 16 -3.90 -9.88 -20.07
N THR A 17 -4.88 -9.07 -20.52
CA THR A 17 -6.30 -9.50 -20.56
C THR A 17 -6.59 -10.56 -21.63
N ASN A 18 -5.61 -10.86 -22.49
CA ASN A 18 -5.63 -12.03 -23.38
C ASN A 18 -5.20 -13.33 -22.66
N CYS A 19 -4.77 -13.27 -21.39
CA CYS A 19 -4.51 -14.45 -20.58
C CYS A 19 -5.83 -15.03 -20.05
N SER A 20 -6.03 -16.31 -20.32
CA SER A 20 -7.17 -17.13 -19.96
C SER A 20 -7.63 -16.93 -18.53
N ASN A 21 -8.94 -16.71 -18.34
CA ASN A 21 -9.86 -17.14 -17.26
C ASN A 21 -9.33 -17.50 -15.84
N ASP A 22 -8.19 -16.97 -15.41
CA ASP A 22 -7.50 -17.43 -14.21
C ASP A 22 -7.84 -16.58 -13.00
N LYS A 23 -8.11 -17.26 -11.89
CA LYS A 23 -8.44 -16.64 -10.61
C LYS A 23 -7.18 -15.99 -10.04
N VAL A 24 -7.16 -14.67 -9.99
CA VAL A 24 -6.02 -13.89 -9.47
C VAL A 24 -6.23 -13.54 -8.00
N VAL A 25 -5.15 -13.58 -7.22
CA VAL A 25 -5.13 -13.08 -5.83
C VAL A 25 -4.37 -11.76 -5.78
N VAL A 26 -4.93 -10.77 -5.10
CA VAL A 26 -4.32 -9.45 -4.91
C VAL A 26 -3.74 -9.34 -3.50
N ILE A 27 -2.43 -9.14 -3.39
CA ILE A 27 -1.69 -8.97 -2.14
C ILE A 27 -1.13 -7.55 -2.07
N ALA A 28 -1.61 -6.73 -1.13
CA ALA A 28 -1.04 -5.43 -0.87
C ALA A 28 0.00 -5.46 0.24
N ILE A 29 1.01 -4.61 0.12
CA ILE A 29 2.10 -4.42 1.07
C ILE A 29 2.13 -2.94 1.43
N ILE A 30 1.85 -2.65 2.71
CA ILE A 30 1.78 -1.31 3.28
C ILE A 30 2.56 -1.25 4.58
N GLY A 31 2.84 -0.06 5.07
CA GLY A 31 3.46 0.11 6.39
C GLY A 31 4.62 1.09 6.37
N LYS A 32 5.54 0.88 7.30
CA LYS A 32 6.77 1.68 7.46
C LYS A 32 7.97 0.86 7.03
N SER A 33 9.01 1.53 6.57
CA SER A 33 10.29 0.91 6.27
C SER A 33 11.44 1.75 6.81
N ALA A 34 12.50 1.06 7.26
CA ALA A 34 13.71 1.71 7.70
C ALA A 34 14.55 2.21 6.51
N PHE A 35 15.38 3.23 6.72
CA PHE A 35 16.18 3.83 5.65
C PHE A 35 17.09 2.82 4.94
N ASN A 36 17.67 1.89 5.70
CA ASN A 36 18.62 0.88 5.21
C ASN A 36 17.98 -0.20 4.32
N VAL A 37 16.65 -0.29 4.25
CA VAL A 37 15.94 -1.20 3.36
C VAL A 37 15.39 -0.51 2.11
N HIS A 38 15.70 0.78 1.91
CA HIS A 38 15.35 1.55 0.70
C HIS A 38 13.88 1.37 0.26
N GLY A 39 12.95 1.52 1.21
CA GLY A 39 11.52 1.44 0.93
C GLY A 39 10.96 0.02 0.82
N LEU A 40 11.81 -1.02 0.85
CA LEU A 40 11.37 -2.41 0.81
C LEU A 40 10.74 -2.81 2.14
N LYS A 41 9.42 -2.95 2.14
CA LYS A 41 8.65 -3.35 3.33
C LYS A 41 8.74 -4.84 3.64
N VAL A 42 8.96 -5.68 2.63
CA VAL A 42 9.15 -7.12 2.82
C VAL A 42 10.40 -7.52 2.05
N ARG A 43 11.53 -7.70 2.76
CA ARG A 43 12.83 -8.01 2.15
C ARG A 43 12.78 -9.22 1.21
N VAL A 44 11.99 -10.24 1.55
CA VAL A 44 11.84 -11.46 0.73
C VAL A 44 11.15 -11.16 -0.60
N LEU A 45 10.14 -10.29 -0.61
CA LEU A 45 9.47 -9.83 -1.83
C LEU A 45 10.27 -8.73 -2.54
N GLY A 46 11.28 -8.16 -1.87
CA GLY A 46 12.08 -7.08 -2.41
C GLY A 46 12.83 -7.42 -3.70
N GLN A 47 13.19 -8.70 -3.93
CA GLN A 47 13.78 -9.12 -5.20
C GLN A 47 12.83 -8.95 -6.38
N VAL A 48 11.52 -9.09 -6.13
CA VAL A 48 10.46 -8.95 -7.14
C VAL A 48 10.32 -7.49 -7.58
N PHE A 49 10.32 -6.55 -6.62
CA PHE A 49 10.20 -5.11 -6.89
C PHE A 49 11.52 -4.43 -7.27
N SER A 50 12.67 -4.99 -6.91
CA SER A 50 13.98 -4.41 -7.24
C SER A 50 14.39 -4.58 -8.70
N SER A 51 13.68 -5.43 -9.44
CA SER A 51 14.06 -5.86 -10.79
C SER A 51 13.43 -5.01 -11.91
N GLY A 52 12.26 -4.38 -11.67
CA GLY A 52 11.44 -3.81 -12.75
C GLY A 52 11.42 -2.28 -12.82
N ILE A 53 11.36 -1.58 -11.68
CA ILE A 53 11.21 -0.11 -11.67
C ILE A 53 12.39 0.51 -10.92
N ARG A 54 13.28 1.18 -11.66
CA ARG A 54 14.26 2.08 -11.06
C ARG A 54 13.50 3.06 -10.16
N ARG A 55 13.76 3.01 -8.84
CA ARG A 55 13.19 3.88 -7.78
C ARG A 55 13.29 5.41 -8.02
N SER A 56 13.83 5.83 -9.16
CA SER A 56 14.02 7.20 -9.61
C SER A 56 12.80 7.81 -10.31
N THR A 57 11.72 7.06 -10.55
CA THR A 57 10.51 7.54 -11.25
C THR A 57 9.35 7.94 -10.35
N PHE A 58 9.45 7.78 -9.02
CA PHE A 58 8.40 8.22 -8.11
C PHE A 58 8.61 9.71 -7.78
N GLU A 59 8.11 10.58 -8.65
CA GLU A 59 8.07 12.04 -8.44
C GLU A 59 7.05 12.44 -7.36
N THR A 60 6.11 11.56 -7.02
CA THR A 60 5.02 11.83 -6.09
C THR A 60 5.32 11.36 -4.68
N GLU A 61 4.87 12.13 -3.68
CA GLU A 61 5.02 11.82 -2.23
C GLU A 61 4.37 10.49 -1.80
N HIS A 62 3.50 9.94 -2.64
CA HIS A 62 2.89 8.64 -2.46
C HIS A 62 2.64 7.99 -3.83
N SER A 63 2.87 6.68 -3.92
CA SER A 63 2.63 5.90 -5.13
C SER A 63 2.34 4.44 -4.78
N ILE A 64 1.69 3.72 -5.68
CA ILE A 64 1.44 2.29 -5.53
C ILE A 64 2.03 1.59 -6.75
N GLU A 65 3.08 0.83 -6.50
CA GLU A 65 3.75 -0.01 -7.47
C GLU A 65 3.04 -1.36 -7.56
N GLY A 66 2.70 -1.79 -8.76
CA GLY A 66 2.08 -3.07 -9.03
C GLY A 66 3.03 -4.02 -9.73
N TYR A 67 2.97 -5.29 -9.36
CA TYR A 67 3.71 -6.36 -10.02
C TYR A 67 2.79 -7.57 -10.20
N TYR A 68 2.64 -8.05 -11.42
CA TYR A 68 1.89 -9.27 -11.73
C TYR A 68 2.83 -10.44 -11.96
N ASP A 69 2.60 -11.51 -11.19
CA ASP A 69 3.26 -12.79 -11.35
C ASP A 69 2.32 -13.79 -12.04
N GLU A 70 2.57 -14.05 -13.32
CA GLU A 70 1.78 -15.03 -14.08
C GLU A 70 2.00 -16.47 -13.60
N GLU A 71 3.18 -16.81 -13.05
CA GLU A 71 3.48 -18.17 -12.58
C GLU A 71 2.62 -18.53 -11.36
N THR A 72 2.40 -17.56 -10.45
CA THR A 72 1.63 -17.76 -9.23
C THR A 72 0.21 -17.19 -9.28
N GLN A 73 -0.15 -16.46 -10.34
CA GLN A 73 -1.42 -15.74 -10.49
C GLN A 73 -1.67 -14.75 -9.34
N ILE A 74 -0.60 -14.05 -8.93
CA ILE A 74 -0.64 -13.07 -7.84
C ILE A 74 -0.32 -11.68 -8.36
N VAL A 75 -1.19 -10.72 -8.05
CA VAL A 75 -0.90 -9.29 -8.21
C VAL A 75 -0.43 -8.75 -6.88
N TYR A 76 0.81 -8.30 -6.84
CA TYR A 76 1.37 -7.61 -5.69
C TYR A 76 1.22 -6.10 -5.86
N LEU A 77 0.76 -5.42 -4.81
CA LEU A 77 0.65 -3.97 -4.74
C LEU A 77 1.54 -3.47 -3.60
N HIS A 78 2.54 -2.67 -3.90
CA HIS A 78 3.46 -2.11 -2.92
C HIS A 78 3.26 -0.60 -2.81
N ALA A 79 2.81 -0.14 -1.65
CA ALA A 79 2.68 1.28 -1.37
C ALA A 79 4.02 1.89 -1.01
N HIS A 80 4.38 3.00 -1.65
CA HIS A 80 5.46 3.89 -1.24
C HIS A 80 4.83 5.18 -0.72
N THR A 81 5.20 5.59 0.50
CA THR A 81 4.60 6.78 1.14
C THR A 81 5.65 7.53 1.96
N LEU A 82 5.37 8.77 2.35
CA LEU A 82 6.25 9.54 3.25
C LEU A 82 6.43 8.94 4.66
N LEU A 83 5.73 7.84 5.01
CA LEU A 83 6.04 7.06 6.21
C LEU A 83 7.25 6.12 6.03
N ASP A 84 7.69 5.94 4.78
CA ASP A 84 8.93 5.26 4.45
C ASP A 84 10.09 6.25 4.56
N THR A 85 11.17 5.83 5.25
CA THR A 85 12.26 6.76 5.57
C THR A 85 12.99 7.23 4.31
N ASP A 86 13.10 6.39 3.29
CA ASP A 86 13.73 6.73 2.01
C ASP A 86 12.88 7.73 1.21
N CYS A 87 11.56 7.54 1.17
CA CYS A 87 10.63 8.48 0.52
C CYS A 87 10.62 9.83 1.25
N LEU A 88 10.58 9.81 2.58
CA LEU A 88 10.67 11.04 3.38
C LEU A 88 11.96 11.82 3.09
N MET A 89 13.11 11.14 3.02
CA MET A 89 14.39 11.77 2.72
C MET A 89 14.43 12.38 1.31
N LYS A 90 13.85 11.71 0.31
CA LYS A 90 13.77 12.24 -1.07
C LYS A 90 12.96 13.53 -1.15
N HIS A 91 11.88 13.65 -0.37
CA HIS A 91 11.00 14.82 -0.39
C HIS A 91 11.29 15.82 0.73
N TYR A 92 12.32 15.59 1.55
CA TYR A 92 12.61 16.39 2.75
C TYR A 92 12.84 17.87 2.42
N GLU A 93 13.59 18.18 1.36
CA GLU A 93 13.85 19.55 0.94
C GLU A 93 12.56 20.28 0.55
N SER A 94 11.71 19.63 -0.25
CA SER A 94 10.40 20.18 -0.64
C SER A 94 9.48 20.40 0.57
N LEU A 95 9.46 19.47 1.53
CA LEU A 95 8.72 19.65 2.79
C LEU A 95 9.27 20.82 3.62
N CYS A 96 10.60 21.00 3.67
CA CYS A 96 11.22 22.13 4.36
C CYS A 96 10.89 23.47 3.70
N GLU A 97 10.82 23.53 2.37
CA GLU A 97 10.40 24.74 1.66
C GLU A 97 8.94 25.08 1.93
N ARG A 98 8.06 24.07 1.96
CA ARG A 98 6.64 24.24 2.34
C ARG A 98 6.46 24.78 3.75
N LEU A 99 7.33 24.41 4.68
CA LEU A 99 7.32 24.93 6.05
C LEU A 99 7.88 26.36 6.15
N LYS A 100 8.68 26.80 5.18
CA LYS A 100 9.26 28.16 5.12
C LYS A 100 8.36 29.15 4.40
N ASN A 101 7.58 28.68 3.43
CA ASN A 101 6.70 29.49 2.60
C ASN A 101 5.27 29.42 3.17
N GLU A 102 4.84 30.52 3.82
CA GLU A 102 3.45 30.82 4.26
C GLU A 102 2.89 29.96 5.40
N ASP A 103 2.59 30.57 6.56
CA ASP A 103 1.60 30.27 7.64
C ASP A 103 1.16 28.81 7.96
N VAL A 104 1.80 27.79 7.42
CA VAL A 104 1.45 26.38 7.55
C VAL A 104 2.34 25.80 8.64
N ASP A 105 1.73 25.57 9.81
CA ASP A 105 2.41 24.90 10.91
C ASP A 105 2.74 23.44 10.56
N PHE A 106 3.78 22.92 11.20
CA PHE A 106 4.21 21.53 11.13
C PHE A 106 3.05 20.54 11.31
N LEU A 107 2.11 20.84 12.21
CA LEU A 107 0.95 19.99 12.47
C LEU A 107 0.08 19.80 11.21
N THR A 108 -0.11 20.85 10.41
CA THR A 108 -0.89 20.79 9.17
C THR A 108 -0.20 19.91 8.14
N VAL A 109 1.10 20.09 7.92
CA VAL A 109 1.88 19.24 6.99
C VAL A 109 1.86 17.79 7.45
N ASN A 110 2.05 17.53 8.74
CA ASN A 110 1.99 16.19 9.29
C ASN A 110 0.58 15.56 9.16
N ASP A 111 -0.49 16.34 9.32
CA ASP A 111 -1.85 15.89 9.08
C ASP A 111 -2.09 15.51 7.61
N GLU A 112 -1.56 16.28 6.66
CA GLU A 112 -1.62 15.95 5.25
C GLU A 112 -0.90 14.64 4.92
N ILE A 113 0.30 14.44 5.47
CA ILE A 113 1.07 13.19 5.32
C ILE A 113 0.26 12.00 5.85
N ARG A 114 -0.28 12.12 7.06
CA ARG A 114 -1.10 11.07 7.69
C ARG A 114 -2.38 10.80 6.89
N ASN A 115 -3.03 11.84 6.39
CA ASN A 115 -4.24 11.73 5.58
C ASN A 115 -3.94 11.06 4.22
N SER A 116 -2.84 11.41 3.57
CA SER A 116 -2.38 10.75 2.35
C SER A 116 -2.14 9.26 2.57
N PHE A 117 -1.41 8.91 3.63
CA PHE A 117 -1.21 7.51 4.02
C PHE A 117 -2.54 6.78 4.27
N ALA A 118 -3.48 7.40 4.99
CA ALA A 118 -4.80 6.82 5.25
C ALA A 118 -5.59 6.56 3.96
N LYS A 119 -5.53 7.47 2.98
CA LYS A 119 -6.17 7.27 1.66
C LYS A 119 -5.59 6.09 0.90
N VAL A 120 -4.25 5.97 0.86
CA VAL A 120 -3.55 4.84 0.23
C VAL A 120 -3.92 3.53 0.92
N MET A 121 -3.91 3.52 2.26
CA MET A 121 -4.27 2.37 3.07
C MET A 121 -5.73 1.94 2.85
N LEU A 122 -6.67 2.90 2.78
CA LEU A 122 -8.07 2.64 2.48
C LEU A 122 -8.22 2.00 1.10
N PHE A 123 -7.59 2.58 0.08
CA PHE A 123 -7.65 2.07 -1.28
C PHE A 123 -7.17 0.61 -1.33
N LEU A 124 -6.03 0.30 -0.70
CA LEU A 124 -5.47 -1.05 -0.70
C LEU A 124 -6.35 -2.06 0.04
N LEU A 125 -7.03 -1.65 1.12
CA LEU A 125 -8.03 -2.49 1.80
C LEU A 125 -9.29 -2.76 0.94
N TYR A 126 -9.58 -1.91 -0.04
CA TYR A 126 -10.77 -2.04 -0.90
C TYR A 126 -10.52 -2.86 -2.16
N VAL A 127 -9.26 -3.04 -2.57
CA VAL A 127 -8.91 -3.74 -3.82
C VAL A 127 -8.17 -5.06 -3.58
N SER A 128 -7.74 -5.34 -2.35
CA SER A 128 -6.88 -6.50 -2.04
C SER A 128 -7.62 -7.62 -1.33
N HIS A 129 -7.11 -8.84 -1.48
CA HIS A 129 -7.55 -10.01 -0.73
C HIS A 129 -6.74 -10.21 0.55
N ILE A 130 -5.45 -9.88 0.48
CA ILE A 130 -4.52 -9.96 1.60
C ILE A 130 -3.79 -8.62 1.70
N VAL A 131 -3.63 -8.10 2.91
CA VAL A 131 -2.86 -6.89 3.17
C VAL A 131 -1.79 -7.22 4.20
N ILE A 132 -0.53 -7.06 3.81
CA ILE A 132 0.64 -7.21 4.66
C ILE A 132 1.02 -5.84 5.19
N LEU A 133 0.89 -5.66 6.51
CA LEU A 133 1.34 -4.47 7.21
C LEU A 133 2.75 -4.70 7.76
N SER A 134 3.72 -4.07 7.12
CA SER A 134 5.13 -4.13 7.53
C SER A 134 5.48 -3.07 8.57
N HIS A 135 6.26 -3.48 9.56
CA HIS A 135 6.86 -2.60 10.54
C HIS A 135 8.34 -2.97 10.77
N PRO A 136 9.27 -2.00 10.75
CA PRO A 136 10.70 -2.27 10.92
C PRO A 136 11.07 -2.66 12.36
N GLY A 137 10.20 -2.36 13.33
CA GLY A 137 10.35 -2.75 14.73
C GLY A 137 9.86 -4.17 15.03
N SER A 138 9.90 -4.53 16.30
CA SER A 138 9.35 -5.80 16.82
C SER A 138 8.01 -5.62 17.56
N THR A 139 7.49 -4.39 17.59
CA THR A 139 6.30 -3.99 18.34
C THR A 139 5.29 -3.38 17.39
N LEU A 140 4.01 -3.66 17.59
CA LEU A 140 2.95 -3.03 16.82
C LEU A 140 2.86 -1.54 17.15
N ASP A 141 2.86 -0.70 16.11
CA ASP A 141 2.58 0.72 16.26
C ASP A 141 1.07 0.95 16.50
N THR A 142 0.74 1.50 17.67
CA THR A 142 -0.64 1.77 18.08
C THR A 142 -1.35 2.78 17.19
N ASN A 143 -0.62 3.60 16.42
CA ASN A 143 -1.22 4.51 15.44
C ASN A 143 -2.01 3.74 14.37
N TYR A 144 -1.60 2.52 14.00
CA TYR A 144 -2.36 1.70 13.06
C TYR A 144 -3.75 1.33 13.59
N ILE A 145 -3.91 1.14 14.90
CA ILE A 145 -5.22 0.89 15.52
C ILE A 145 -6.15 2.09 15.30
N GLN A 146 -5.61 3.31 15.42
CA GLN A 146 -6.38 4.54 15.17
C GLN A 146 -6.74 4.66 13.68
N TYR A 147 -5.80 4.37 12.78
CA TYR A 147 -6.08 4.32 11.34
C TYR A 147 -7.19 3.30 11.03
N PHE A 148 -7.11 2.06 11.51
CA PHE A 148 -8.14 1.05 11.25
C PHE A 148 -9.53 1.48 11.74
N LYS A 149 -9.63 2.10 12.92
CA LYS A 149 -10.89 2.63 13.44
C LYS A 149 -11.45 3.73 12.53
N ALA A 150 -10.62 4.70 12.14
CA ALA A 150 -11.01 5.79 11.25
C ALA A 150 -11.42 5.27 9.87
N LEU A 151 -10.64 4.36 9.29
CA LEU A 151 -10.90 3.75 7.99
C LEU A 151 -12.16 2.90 7.98
N THR A 152 -12.48 2.21 9.09
CA THR A 152 -13.73 1.46 9.21
C THR A 152 -14.94 2.40 9.16
N SER A 153 -14.90 3.52 9.89
CA SER A 153 -15.96 4.53 9.85
C SER A 153 -16.08 5.21 8.49
N LEU A 154 -14.95 5.54 7.86
CA LEU A 154 -14.92 6.11 6.53
C LEU A 154 -15.45 5.13 5.47
N GLY A 155 -15.10 3.85 5.60
CA GLY A 155 -15.51 2.80 4.69
C GLY A 155 -17.03 2.62 4.63
N GLN A 156 -17.72 2.69 5.78
CA GLN A 156 -19.19 2.65 5.81
C GLN A 156 -19.82 3.81 5.02
N LYS A 157 -19.24 5.00 5.09
CA LYS A 157 -19.72 6.18 4.35
C LYS A 157 -19.41 6.09 2.86
N LEU A 158 -18.30 5.45 2.49
CA LEU A 158 -17.86 5.32 1.10
C LEU A 158 -18.45 4.12 0.39
N SER A 159 -18.91 3.09 1.11
CA SER A 159 -19.46 1.85 0.52
C SER A 159 -20.48 2.14 -0.57
N GLY A 160 -21.50 2.98 -0.27
CA GLY A 160 -22.53 3.32 -1.25
C GLY A 160 -22.02 4.12 -2.46
N LYS A 161 -20.95 4.91 -2.31
CA LYS A 161 -20.30 5.58 -3.45
C LYS A 161 -19.49 4.59 -4.27
N ALA A 162 -18.72 3.72 -3.62
CA ALA A 162 -17.92 2.69 -4.26
C ALA A 162 -18.80 1.75 -5.11
N SER A 163 -19.93 1.27 -4.57
CA SER A 163 -20.90 0.45 -5.30
C SER A 163 -21.39 1.12 -6.58
N LYS A 164 -21.75 2.42 -6.54
CA LYS A 164 -22.18 3.19 -7.73
C LYS A 164 -21.10 3.32 -8.81
N TYR A 165 -19.83 3.36 -8.43
CA TYR A 165 -18.73 3.36 -9.40
C TYR A 165 -18.47 1.96 -9.96
N LEU A 166 -18.60 0.93 -9.13
CA LEU A 166 -18.44 -0.47 -9.54
C LEU A 166 -19.58 -0.94 -10.45
N GLU A 167 -20.80 -0.41 -10.32
CA GLU A 167 -21.94 -0.67 -11.22
C GLU A 167 -21.64 -0.33 -12.68
N LYS A 168 -20.66 0.56 -12.93
CA LYS A 168 -20.23 0.94 -14.28
C LYS A 168 -19.22 -0.03 -14.90
N VAL A 169 -18.77 -1.02 -14.14
CA VAL A 169 -17.77 -2.00 -14.58
C VAL A 169 -18.50 -3.30 -14.91
N ASP A 170 -18.31 -3.77 -16.14
CA ASP A 170 -18.96 -4.99 -16.62
C ASP A 170 -18.41 -6.24 -15.90
N ASN A 171 -19.24 -7.28 -15.77
CA ASN A 171 -18.89 -8.60 -15.23
C ASN A 171 -18.42 -8.65 -13.76
N ILE A 172 -18.84 -7.70 -12.92
CA ILE A 172 -18.61 -7.78 -11.47
C ILE A 172 -19.72 -8.59 -10.78
N SER A 173 -19.32 -9.46 -9.84
CA SER A 173 -20.27 -10.22 -9.01
C SER A 173 -21.17 -9.32 -8.16
N GLN A 174 -22.42 -9.71 -7.92
CA GLN A 174 -23.34 -8.94 -7.09
C GLN A 174 -22.82 -8.75 -5.64
N ASP A 175 -22.12 -9.73 -5.09
CA ASP A 175 -21.53 -9.62 -3.76
C ASP A 175 -20.47 -8.52 -3.68
N TRP A 176 -19.66 -8.35 -4.73
CA TRP A 176 -18.69 -7.25 -4.80
C TRP A 176 -19.44 -5.91 -4.89
N LEU A 177 -20.47 -5.80 -5.72
CA LEU A 177 -21.28 -4.58 -5.82
C LEU A 177 -21.91 -4.20 -4.48
N ASN A 178 -22.55 -5.15 -3.81
CA ASN A 178 -23.23 -4.93 -2.53
C ASN A 178 -22.27 -4.48 -1.42
N ASN A 179 -21.06 -5.04 -1.41
CA ASN A 179 -20.06 -4.72 -0.38
C ASN A 179 -19.14 -3.55 -0.77
N GLY A 180 -19.17 -3.09 -2.02
CA GLY A 180 -18.27 -2.06 -2.54
C GLY A 180 -16.80 -2.48 -2.64
N ARG A 181 -16.50 -3.78 -2.47
CA ARG A 181 -15.15 -4.39 -2.44
C ARG A 181 -15.24 -5.89 -2.75
N PRO A 182 -14.17 -6.53 -3.27
CA PRO A 182 -14.22 -7.94 -3.70
C PRO A 182 -14.38 -8.90 -2.51
N CYS A 183 -13.73 -8.59 -1.39
CA CYS A 183 -13.86 -9.35 -0.15
C CYS A 183 -13.42 -8.48 1.04
N VAL A 184 -13.55 -9.02 2.26
CA VAL A 184 -12.90 -8.44 3.44
C VAL A 184 -11.44 -8.90 3.45
N PRO A 185 -10.46 -8.00 3.33
CA PRO A 185 -9.05 -8.38 3.23
C PRO A 185 -8.54 -9.03 4.52
N ARG A 186 -7.68 -10.05 4.39
CA ARG A 186 -6.94 -10.64 5.52
C ARG A 186 -5.72 -9.78 5.83
N LEU A 187 -5.65 -9.24 7.04
CA LEU A 187 -4.52 -8.43 7.49
C LEU A 187 -3.44 -9.32 8.13
N ILE A 188 -2.22 -9.24 7.63
CA ILE A 188 -1.04 -9.95 8.13
C ILE A 188 -0.04 -8.92 8.64
N PHE A 189 0.38 -9.03 9.89
CA PHE A 189 1.44 -8.17 10.44
C PHE A 189 2.80 -8.81 10.20
N TYR A 190 3.70 -8.05 9.58
CA TYR A 190 5.08 -8.45 9.32
C TYR A 190 6.03 -7.53 10.09
N PHE A 191 6.85 -8.12 10.97
CA PHE A 191 7.84 -7.41 11.76
C PHE A 191 9.23 -7.82 11.30
N GLU A 192 10.07 -6.85 10.92
CA GLU A 192 11.43 -7.14 10.44
C GLU A 192 12.36 -7.62 11.56
N ARG A 193 12.05 -7.27 12.82
CA ARG A 193 12.86 -7.62 13.98
C ARG A 193 12.11 -8.54 14.91
N CYS A 194 12.82 -9.56 15.40
CA CYS A 194 12.33 -10.43 16.46
C CYS A 194 12.24 -9.64 17.79
N PRO A 195 11.16 -9.79 18.58
CA PRO A 195 11.08 -9.28 19.93
C PRO A 195 12.26 -9.77 20.80
N LYS A 196 12.89 -8.86 21.55
CA LYS A 196 14.03 -9.19 22.43
C LYS A 196 13.74 -10.31 23.43
N VAL A 197 12.49 -10.44 23.86
CA VAL A 197 12.04 -11.49 24.80
C VAL A 197 12.18 -12.90 24.21
N LEU A 198 11.96 -13.05 22.90
CA LEU A 198 12.13 -14.33 22.21
C LEU A 198 13.60 -14.63 21.92
N TYR A 199 14.44 -13.59 21.82
CA TYR A 199 15.89 -13.74 21.62
C TYR A 199 16.57 -14.41 22.83
N LEU A 200 16.05 -14.16 24.03
CA LEU A 200 16.54 -14.77 25.28
C LEU A 200 16.11 -16.23 25.47
N LEU A 201 15.18 -16.75 24.67
CA LEU A 201 14.76 -18.15 24.70
C LEU A 201 15.56 -19.04 23.73
N CYS A 202 16.34 -18.43 22.84
CA CYS A 202 17.15 -19.10 21.83
C CYS A 202 18.65 -19.15 22.19
N HIS A 203 19.02 -18.64 23.36
CA HIS A 203 20.36 -18.72 23.96
C HIS A 203 20.24 -19.19 25.40
#